data_AF-A0A1E3LK50-F1
#
_entry.id   AF-A0A1E3LK50-F1
#
_cell.length_a   1.000
_cell.length_b   1.000
_cell.length_c   1.000
_cell.angle_alpha   90.00
_cell.angle_beta   90.00
_cell.angle_gamma   90.00
#
_symmetry.space_group_name_H-M   'P 1'
#
loop_
_entity.id
_entity.type
_entity.pdbx_description
1 polymer ?
#
loop_
_entity_poly.entity_id
_entity_poly.type
_entity_poly.pdbx_seq_one_letter_code
_entity_poly.pdbx_strand_id
1 'polypeptide(L)'
;MLFNDTAPTLPKPAGPPPWFEKLADDATLEAAVLKRPVHGRENIIALIKVAIGVYEGGMDFRYLRQMDDLFLESYRSTVAGQPIENMVVVHYNAEGLADSVVINHRPLGAALTFSRLMWEKVGDRFGDLYLTGREADAMADAAASGK
;
A
#
# COMPACT_ATOMS: atom_id res chain seq x y z
N MET A 1 17.51 7.50 -12.68
CA MET A 1 17.17 6.10 -12.33
C MET A 1 16.31 6.14 -11.10
N LEU A 2 15.15 5.49 -11.12
CA LEU A 2 14.27 5.33 -9.97
C LEU A 2 14.52 3.96 -9.30
N PHE A 3 14.07 3.81 -8.05
CA PHE A 3 14.36 2.63 -7.23
C PHE A 3 14.03 1.28 -7.92
N ASN A 4 12.85 1.17 -8.54
CA ASN A 4 12.42 -0.06 -9.19
C ASN A 4 13.02 -0.26 -10.60
N ASP A 5 13.66 0.76 -11.19
CA ASP A 5 14.29 0.64 -12.52
C ASP A 5 15.57 -0.22 -12.46
N THR A 6 16.19 -0.33 -11.29
CA THR A 6 17.49 -1.00 -11.12
C THR A 6 17.36 -2.45 -10.66
N ALA A 7 16.14 -2.90 -10.39
CA ALA A 7 15.86 -4.22 -9.85
C ALA A 7 15.18 -5.12 -10.91
N PRO A 8 15.57 -6.40 -11.01
CA PRO A 8 14.93 -7.32 -11.94
C PRO A 8 13.46 -7.53 -11.57
N THR A 9 12.62 -7.82 -12.57
CA THR A 9 11.26 -8.31 -12.30
C THR A 9 11.36 -9.72 -11.74
N LEU A 10 10.69 -9.98 -10.61
CA LEU A 10 10.61 -11.30 -10.00
C LEU A 10 9.43 -12.09 -10.59
N PRO A 11 9.47 -13.44 -10.55
CA PRO A 11 8.29 -14.25 -10.84
C PRO A 11 7.13 -13.88 -9.91
N LYS A 12 5.91 -13.93 -10.45
CA LYS A 12 4.69 -13.68 -9.66
C LYS A 12 4.61 -14.68 -8.49
N PRO A 13 4.42 -14.22 -7.25
CA PRO A 13 4.23 -15.11 -6.10
C PRO A 13 3.00 -16.01 -6.26
N ALA A 14 3.09 -17.23 -5.71
CA ALA A 14 1.99 -18.21 -5.75
C ALA A 14 0.84 -17.89 -4.78
N GLY A 15 1.02 -16.94 -3.85
CA GLY A 15 0.08 -16.62 -2.78
C GLY A 15 0.23 -15.18 -2.27
N PRO A 16 -0.50 -14.81 -1.20
CA PRO A 16 -0.34 -13.51 -0.58
C PRO A 16 1.08 -13.35 -0.01
N PRO A 17 1.51 -12.11 0.29
CA PRO A 17 2.79 -11.88 0.94
C PRO A 17 2.92 -12.67 2.26
N PRO A 18 4.08 -13.25 2.58
CA PRO A 18 4.25 -14.11 3.77
C PRO A 18 3.87 -13.47 5.10
N TRP A 19 4.02 -12.14 5.21
CA TRP A 19 3.64 -11.40 6.41
C TRP A 19 2.13 -11.33 6.62
N PHE A 20 1.33 -11.44 5.56
CA PHE A 20 -0.12 -11.24 5.60
C PHE A 20 -0.82 -12.29 6.47
N GLU A 21 -0.35 -13.53 6.43
CA GLU A 21 -0.86 -14.64 7.25
C GLU A 21 -0.32 -14.59 8.69
N LYS A 22 0.71 -13.77 8.95
CA LYS A 22 1.40 -13.66 10.24
C LYS A 22 1.09 -12.40 11.02
N LEU A 23 0.08 -11.62 10.60
CA LEU A 23 -0.30 -10.40 11.31
C LEU A 23 -0.65 -10.70 12.78
N ALA A 24 -0.02 -9.94 13.69
CA ALA A 24 -0.38 -9.92 15.11
C ALA A 24 -1.80 -9.37 15.29
N ASP A 25 -2.50 -9.81 16.32
CA ASP A 25 -3.89 -9.42 16.60
C ASP A 25 -4.06 -7.89 16.69
N ASP A 26 -3.08 -7.22 17.31
CA ASP A 26 -3.00 -5.79 17.55
C ASP A 26 -2.11 -5.02 16.56
N ALA A 27 -1.77 -5.66 15.43
CA ALA A 27 -0.89 -5.06 14.42
C ALA A 27 -1.36 -3.68 13.94
N THR A 28 -0.41 -2.84 13.54
CA THR A 28 -0.67 -1.53 12.96
C THR A 28 -0.28 -1.45 11.49
N LEU A 29 -0.98 -0.60 10.74
CA LEU A 29 -0.64 -0.27 9.36
C LEU A 29 -0.65 1.24 9.14
N GLU A 30 0.47 1.75 8.66
CA GLU A 30 0.64 3.12 8.18
C GLU A 30 0.78 3.14 6.66
N ALA A 31 0.22 4.15 6.00
CA ALA A 31 0.44 4.32 4.58
C ALA A 31 0.33 5.78 4.13
N ALA A 32 1.07 6.12 3.08
CA ALA A 32 1.04 7.46 2.47
C ALA A 32 -0.33 7.88 1.93
N VAL A 33 -1.24 6.92 1.72
CA VAL A 33 -2.60 7.13 1.19
C VAL A 33 -3.68 7.22 2.27
N LEU A 34 -3.30 7.02 3.54
CA LEU A 34 -4.19 7.03 4.70
C LEU A 34 -4.04 8.35 5.47
N LYS A 35 -5.16 8.85 6.00
CA LYS A 35 -5.21 10.01 6.90
C LYS A 35 -4.68 9.67 8.30
N ARG A 36 -4.75 8.40 8.70
CA ARG A 36 -4.33 7.90 10.02
C ARG A 36 -4.01 6.40 9.97
N PRO A 37 -3.26 5.86 10.95
CA PRO A 37 -2.99 4.42 11.03
C PRO A 37 -4.25 3.56 11.18
N VAL A 38 -4.14 2.32 10.74
CA VAL A 38 -5.13 1.26 10.94
C VAL A 38 -4.65 0.35 12.05
N HIS A 39 -5.56 -0.05 12.93
CA HIS A 39 -5.26 -0.93 14.06
C HIS A 39 -6.04 -2.24 13.95
N GLY A 40 -5.36 -3.33 14.29
CA GLY A 40 -5.91 -4.67 14.41
C GLY A 40 -5.88 -5.46 13.10
N ARG A 41 -5.50 -6.73 13.22
CA ARG A 41 -5.39 -7.69 12.11
C ARG A 41 -6.60 -7.70 11.18
N GLU A 42 -7.81 -7.76 11.75
CA GLU A 42 -9.03 -7.88 10.96
C GLU A 42 -9.22 -6.68 10.02
N ASN A 43 -9.01 -5.47 10.53
CA ASN A 43 -9.16 -4.24 9.76
C ASN A 43 -8.09 -4.16 8.66
N ILE A 44 -6.84 -4.50 8.99
CA ILE A 44 -5.72 -4.52 8.03
C ILE A 44 -6.02 -5.51 6.90
N ILE A 45 -6.45 -6.73 7.22
CA ILE A 45 -6.79 -7.76 6.22
C ILE A 45 -7.95 -7.29 5.32
N ALA A 46 -9.01 -6.73 5.91
CA ALA A 46 -10.17 -6.28 5.16
C ALA A 46 -9.81 -5.16 4.17
N LEU A 47 -8.99 -4.20 4.61
CA LEU A 47 -8.56 -3.07 3.80
C LEU A 47 -7.60 -3.48 2.68
N ILE A 48 -6.61 -4.34 2.96
CA ILE A 48 -5.68 -4.83 1.94
C ILE A 48 -6.40 -5.61 0.84
N LYS A 49 -7.41 -6.41 1.19
CA LYS A 49 -8.22 -7.15 0.19
C LYS A 49 -8.90 -6.21 -0.80
N VAL A 50 -9.38 -5.05 -0.35
CA VAL A 50 -9.94 -4.02 -1.23
C VAL A 50 -8.82 -3.32 -2.02
N ALA A 51 -7.71 -2.98 -1.36
CA ALA A 51 -6.56 -2.30 -1.96
C ALA A 51 -5.94 -3.07 -3.14
N ILE A 52 -5.81 -4.39 -3.03
CA ILE A 52 -5.30 -5.24 -4.12
C ILE A 52 -6.16 -5.11 -5.38
N GLY A 53 -7.48 -4.93 -5.23
CA GLY A 53 -8.41 -4.75 -6.35
C GLY A 53 -8.36 -3.37 -7.01
N VAL A 54 -7.59 -2.41 -6.46
CA VAL A 54 -7.37 -1.08 -7.07
C VAL A 54 -6.28 -1.12 -8.14
N TYR A 55 -5.36 -2.09 -8.06
CA TYR A 55 -4.27 -2.25 -9.02
C TYR A 55 -4.74 -2.90 -10.32
N GLU A 56 -4.44 -2.25 -11.44
CA GLU A 56 -4.72 -2.75 -12.79
C GLU A 56 -3.58 -3.67 -13.28
N GLY A 57 -3.93 -4.79 -13.92
CA GLY A 57 -2.94 -5.68 -14.54
C GLY A 57 -2.06 -6.48 -13.57
N GLY A 58 -2.18 -6.25 -12.26
CA GLY A 58 -1.42 -6.95 -11.22
C GLY A 58 -0.25 -6.13 -10.66
N MET A 59 0.70 -6.83 -10.03
CA MET A 59 1.85 -6.23 -9.35
C MET A 59 3.14 -6.85 -9.89
N ASP A 60 4.00 -6.02 -10.47
CA ASP A 60 5.32 -6.42 -10.97
C ASP A 60 6.35 -6.29 -9.85
N PHE A 61 6.52 -7.36 -9.08
CA PHE A 61 7.43 -7.41 -7.93
C PHE A 61 8.90 -7.26 -8.36
N ARG A 62 9.63 -6.47 -7.58
CA ARG A 62 11.07 -6.18 -7.72
C ARG A 62 11.88 -6.70 -6.54
N TYR A 63 11.28 -6.61 -5.35
CA TYR A 63 11.80 -7.15 -4.11
C TYR A 63 10.71 -7.89 -3.36
N LEU A 64 11.08 -9.04 -2.81
CA LEU A 64 10.29 -9.87 -1.89
C LEU A 64 11.31 -10.58 -0.99
N ARG A 65 11.63 -9.98 0.15
CA ARG A 65 12.75 -10.45 0.98
C ARG A 65 12.46 -10.28 2.46
N GLN A 66 12.59 -11.39 3.19
CA GLN A 66 12.71 -11.36 4.65
C GLN A 66 14.19 -11.26 5.04
N MET A 67 14.48 -10.43 6.04
CA MET A 67 15.79 -10.16 6.63
C MET A 67 15.56 -10.04 8.14
N ASP A 68 15.93 -11.07 8.90
CA ASP A 68 15.71 -11.12 10.36
C ASP A 68 14.26 -10.79 10.76
N ASP A 69 14.07 -9.69 11.48
CA ASP A 69 12.80 -9.13 11.97
C ASP A 69 12.10 -8.22 10.95
N LEU A 70 12.59 -8.13 9.71
CA LEU A 70 12.08 -7.22 8.69
C LEU A 70 11.72 -7.95 7.41
N PHE A 71 10.59 -7.60 6.80
CA PHE A 71 10.25 -7.98 5.44
C PHE A 71 10.10 -6.74 4.56
N LEU A 72 10.71 -6.80 3.39
CA LEU A 72 10.64 -5.77 2.37
C LEU A 72 10.01 -6.35 1.11
N GLU A 73 9.00 -5.66 0.61
CA GLU A 73 8.53 -5.82 -0.76
C GLU A 73 8.49 -4.48 -1.49
N SER A 74 8.72 -4.54 -2.80
CA SER A 74 8.56 -3.40 -3.69
C SER A 74 8.06 -3.90 -5.04
N TYR A 75 7.13 -3.16 -5.63
CA TYR A 75 6.52 -3.51 -6.91
C TYR A 75 6.09 -2.27 -7.69
N ARG A 76 5.95 -2.46 -9.00
CA ARG A 76 5.31 -1.51 -9.91
C ARG A 76 3.90 -2.00 -10.25
N SER A 77 2.98 -1.08 -10.44
CA SER A 77 1.61 -1.37 -10.91
C SER A 77 1.03 -0.16 -11.64
N THR A 78 -0.27 -0.20 -11.92
CA THR A 78 -1.04 0.87 -12.53
C THR A 78 -2.32 1.12 -11.73
N VAL A 79 -2.73 2.38 -11.60
CA VAL A 79 -3.99 2.79 -10.97
C VAL A 79 -4.67 3.87 -11.82
N ALA A 80 -5.90 3.61 -12.29
CA ALA A 80 -6.62 4.49 -13.21
C ALA A 80 -5.76 4.92 -14.41
N GLY A 81 -5.05 3.96 -15.03
CA GLY A 81 -4.12 4.21 -16.13
C GLY A 81 -2.81 4.94 -15.77
N GLN A 82 -2.59 5.31 -14.50
CA GLN A 82 -1.36 5.97 -14.05
C GLN A 82 -0.37 4.95 -13.46
N PRO A 83 0.92 5.01 -13.82
CA PRO A 83 1.93 4.17 -13.19
C PRO A 83 2.08 4.52 -11.70
N ILE A 84 2.13 3.48 -10.87
CA ILE A 84 2.35 3.60 -9.43
C ILE A 84 3.44 2.63 -8.99
N GLU A 85 4.28 3.09 -8.07
CA GLU A 85 5.32 2.32 -7.42
C GLU A 85 4.98 2.21 -5.95
N ASN A 86 5.25 1.03 -5.41
CA ASN A 86 4.90 0.67 -4.06
C ASN A 86 6.11 0.12 -3.33
N MET A 87 6.15 0.34 -2.02
CA MET A 87 7.08 -0.32 -1.12
C MET A 87 6.35 -0.63 0.17
N VAL A 88 6.44 -1.87 0.64
CA VAL A 88 5.94 -2.29 1.95
C VAL A 88 7.12 -2.76 2.77
N VAL A 89 7.19 -2.25 3.99
CA VAL A 89 8.13 -2.72 5.00
C VAL A 89 7.30 -3.24 6.17
N VAL A 90 7.67 -4.40 6.67
CA VAL A 90 6.99 -5.08 7.77
C VAL A 90 8.00 -5.43 8.83
N HIS A 91 7.71 -5.09 10.08
CA HIS A 91 8.45 -5.57 11.25
C HIS A 91 7.76 -6.80 11.84
N TYR A 92 8.57 -7.74 12.33
CA TYR A 92 8.12 -8.90 13.08
C TYR A 92 8.58 -8.78 14.52
N ASN A 93 7.66 -8.97 15.46
CA ASN A 93 7.97 -8.99 16.87
C ASN A 93 8.78 -10.25 17.27
N ALA A 94 9.14 -10.34 18.56
CA ALA A 94 9.91 -11.47 19.11
C ALA A 94 9.19 -12.84 19.00
N GLU A 95 7.87 -12.84 18.78
CA GLU A 95 7.06 -14.05 18.56
C GLU A 95 7.02 -14.46 17.08
N GLY A 96 7.64 -13.67 16.19
CA GLY A 96 7.64 -13.89 14.75
C GLY A 96 6.33 -13.47 14.07
N LEU A 97 5.52 -12.63 14.72
CA LEU A 97 4.28 -12.07 14.16
C LEU A 97 4.53 -10.68 13.61
N ALA A 98 3.90 -10.37 12.47
CA ALA A 98 3.96 -9.06 11.84
C ALA A 98 3.11 -8.06 12.65
N ASP A 99 3.75 -7.18 13.41
CA ASP A 99 3.09 -6.24 14.33
C ASP A 99 3.03 -4.80 13.78
N SER A 100 3.90 -4.44 12.84
CA SER A 100 3.92 -3.12 12.22
C SER A 100 4.17 -3.20 10.72
N VAL A 101 3.32 -2.52 9.95
CA VAL A 101 3.37 -2.45 8.50
C VAL A 101 3.40 -0.98 8.07
N VAL A 102 4.33 -0.63 7.18
CA VAL A 102 4.32 0.69 6.51
C VAL A 102 4.30 0.53 5.00
N ILE A 103 3.40 1.25 4.34
CA ILE A 103 3.21 1.21 2.89
C ILE A 103 3.41 2.58 2.27
N ASN A 104 4.41 2.69 1.40
CA ASN A 104 4.60 3.86 0.55
C ASN A 104 3.99 3.65 -0.83
N HIS A 105 3.35 4.70 -1.33
CA HIS A 105 2.84 4.81 -2.70
C HIS A 105 3.47 6.04 -3.36
N ARG A 106 3.94 5.91 -4.59
CA ARG A 106 4.53 7.03 -5.35
C ARG A 106 4.29 6.85 -6.85
N PRO A 107 4.28 7.91 -7.67
CA PRO A 107 4.41 9.32 -7.30
C PRO A 107 3.15 9.86 -6.59
N LEU A 108 3.21 11.09 -6.06
CA LEU A 108 2.13 11.69 -5.27
C LEU A 108 0.78 11.68 -6.00
N GLY A 109 0.73 12.04 -7.29
CA GLY A 109 -0.55 12.05 -8.05
C GLY A 109 -1.22 10.68 -8.13
N ALA A 110 -0.45 9.62 -8.34
CA ALA A 110 -0.96 8.25 -8.34
C ALA A 110 -1.39 7.82 -6.92
N ALA A 111 -0.67 8.24 -5.88
CA ALA A 111 -1.05 7.98 -4.49
C ALA A 111 -2.37 8.69 -4.09
N LEU A 112 -2.57 9.94 -4.50
CA LEU A 112 -3.83 10.67 -4.30
C LEU A 112 -4.98 9.98 -5.03
N THR A 113 -4.74 9.55 -6.27
CA THR A 113 -5.72 8.78 -7.07
C THR A 113 -6.08 7.46 -6.37
N PHE A 114 -5.08 6.74 -5.86
CA PHE A 114 -5.28 5.52 -5.08
C PHE A 114 -6.14 5.76 -3.84
N SER A 115 -5.83 6.81 -3.06
CA SER A 115 -6.61 7.18 -1.87
C SER A 115 -8.08 7.44 -2.21
N ARG A 116 -8.35 8.21 -3.27
CA ARG A 116 -9.71 8.49 -3.77
C ARG A 116 -10.47 7.21 -4.15
N LEU A 117 -9.83 6.31 -4.89
CA LEU A 117 -10.46 5.05 -5.31
C LEU A 117 -10.74 4.11 -4.13
N MET A 118 -9.88 4.13 -3.11
CA MET A 118 -10.14 3.41 -1.87
C MET A 118 -11.35 3.98 -1.15
N TRP A 119 -11.45 5.30 -0.99
CA TRP A 119 -12.63 5.95 -0.41
C TRP A 119 -13.94 5.51 -1.10
N GLU A 120 -13.95 5.44 -2.43
CA GLU A 120 -15.12 4.99 -3.21
C GLU A 120 -15.50 3.52 -2.97
N LYS A 121 -14.53 2.66 -2.61
CA LYS A 121 -14.72 1.20 -2.54
C LYS A 121 -14.93 0.66 -1.14
N VAL A 122 -14.35 1.29 -0.12
CA VAL A 122 -14.35 0.74 1.24
C VAL A 122 -15.62 1.04 2.05
N GLY A 123 -16.46 1.96 1.57
CA GLY A 123 -17.71 2.35 2.21
C GLY A 123 -17.50 2.96 3.62
N ASP A 124 -18.58 3.02 4.40
CA ASP A 124 -18.60 3.73 5.68
C ASP A 124 -17.63 3.17 6.73
N ARG A 125 -17.28 1.87 6.64
CA ARG A 125 -16.41 1.21 7.62
C ARG A 125 -15.00 1.82 7.65
N PHE A 126 -14.48 2.25 6.50
CA PHE A 126 -13.10 2.72 6.36
C PHE A 126 -12.97 4.02 5.55
N GLY A 127 -14.09 4.60 5.07
CA GLY A 127 -14.05 5.75 4.17
C GLY A 127 -13.36 6.97 4.79
N ASP A 128 -13.49 7.16 6.10
CA ASP A 128 -12.85 8.25 6.84
C ASP A 128 -11.31 8.15 6.89
N LEU A 129 -10.74 7.00 6.55
CA LEU A 129 -9.29 6.81 6.44
C LEU A 129 -8.70 7.42 5.16
N TYR A 130 -9.52 7.69 4.15
CA TYR A 130 -9.08 8.07 2.81
C TYR A 130 -9.52 9.48 2.42
N LEU A 131 -8.86 10.03 1.41
CA LEU A 131 -9.29 11.30 0.82
C LEU A 131 -10.62 11.10 0.10
N THR A 132 -11.60 11.92 0.44
CA THR A 132 -12.81 12.08 -0.37
C THR A 132 -12.43 12.56 -1.78
N GLY A 133 -13.34 12.40 -2.74
CA GLY A 133 -13.14 12.96 -4.10
C GLY A 133 -12.69 14.42 -4.08
N ARG A 134 -13.40 15.26 -3.30
CA ARG A 134 -13.09 16.68 -3.18
C ARG A 134 -11.71 16.95 -2.57
N GLU A 135 -11.31 16.22 -1.53
CA GLU A 135 -10.00 16.40 -0.91
C GLU A 135 -8.87 15.96 -1.85
N ALA A 136 -9.06 14.84 -2.56
CA ALA A 136 -8.09 14.34 -3.52
C ALA A 136 -7.90 15.32 -4.69
N ASP A 137 -8.98 15.88 -5.23
CA ASP A 137 -8.93 16.88 -6.30
C ASP A 137 -8.19 18.15 -5.85
N ALA A 138 -8.52 18.67 -4.65
CA ALA A 138 -7.86 19.85 -4.11
C ALA A 138 -6.35 19.63 -3.88
N MET A 139 -5.96 18.44 -3.40
CA MET A 139 -4.55 18.08 -3.23
C MET A 139 -3.81 17.92 -4.56
N ALA A 140 -4.48 17.37 -5.57
CA ALA A 140 -3.91 17.21 -6.91
C ALA A 140 -3.67 18.57 -7.58
N ASP A 141 -4.62 19.49 -7.47
CA ASP A 141 -4.49 20.86 -7.97
C ASP A 141 -3.34 21.61 -7.28
N ALA A 142 -3.21 21.47 -5.96
CA ALA A 142 -2.10 22.04 -5.19
C ALA A 142 -0.74 21.47 -5.63
N ALA A 143 -0.67 20.16 -5.89
CA ALA A 143 0.55 19.52 -6.37
C ALA A 143 0.92 19.92 -7.82
N ALA A 144 -0.07 20.23 -8.66
CA ALA A 144 0.15 20.68 -10.03
C ALA A 144 0.59 22.15 -10.12
N SER A 145 0.07 22.99 -9.23
CA SER A 145 0.33 24.45 -9.19
C SER A 145 1.65 24.83 -8.52
N GLY A 146 2.31 23.91 -7.82
CA GLY A 146 3.65 24.10 -7.23
C GLY A 146 4.82 23.83 -8.18
N LYS A 147 4.58 23.67 -9.48
CA LYS A 147 5.61 23.58 -10.55
C LYS A 147 5.86 24.94 -11.18
#